data_AF-A0A923XAS1-F1
#
_entry.id   AF-A0A923XAS1-F1
#
_cell.length_a   1.000
_cell.length_b   1.000
_cell.length_c   1.000
_cell.angle_alpha   90.00
_cell.angle_beta   90.00
_cell.angle_gamma   90.00
#
_symmetry.space_group_name_H-M   'P 1'
#
loop_
_entity.id
_entity.type
_entity.pdbx_description
1 polymer ?
#
loop_
_entity_poly.entity_id
_entity_poly.type
_entity_poly.pdbx_seq_one_letter_code
_entity_poly.pdbx_strand_id
1 'polypeptide(L)'
;MKKSFWIFSLILIIAVVLVEFDLAQRNARTIAKQIKNGTLPVAKNSSVPTSNSNKELKSSQKIDQQLAQLAQNNLEQSDDQIQDVAKNLSNADLKKLSEVMSDKKADEDQRTLAVELISRHQTVESLKQLESFVLRPVTSSENNKRQLESVLKAQAIEGIAAYPQKDIAISSLTSLDPVVSEAFLKDRIKRSMATLQNQVEKTEKSDGDALRKLVE
;
A
#
# COMPACT_ATOMS: atom_id res chain seq x y z
N MET A 1 11.81 51.21 -11.42
CA MET A 1 10.50 50.56 -11.13
C MET A 1 10.69 49.09 -10.74
N LYS A 2 11.40 48.76 -9.65
CA LYS A 2 11.63 47.35 -9.23
C LYS A 2 11.30 47.04 -7.76
N LYS A 3 10.96 48.07 -6.95
CA LYS A 3 10.68 47.90 -5.51
C LYS A 3 9.22 47.51 -5.20
N SER A 4 8.29 47.75 -6.11
CA SER A 4 6.86 47.43 -5.92
C SER A 4 6.54 45.94 -6.15
N PHE A 5 7.30 45.26 -7.01
CA PHE A 5 7.06 43.84 -7.34
C PHE A 5 7.30 42.90 -6.16
N TRP A 6 8.24 43.24 -5.28
CA TRP A 6 8.57 42.40 -4.12
C TRP A 6 7.48 42.43 -3.05
N ILE A 7 6.79 43.58 -2.91
CA ILE A 7 5.69 43.76 -1.96
C ILE A 7 4.46 42.97 -2.43
N PHE A 8 4.16 42.95 -3.73
CA PHE A 8 3.08 42.13 -4.28
C PHE A 8 3.33 40.63 -4.10
N SER A 9 4.58 40.18 -4.28
CA SER A 9 4.94 38.78 -4.06
C SER A 9 4.78 38.36 -2.59
N LEU A 10 5.18 39.23 -1.65
CA LEU A 10 5.03 38.97 -0.22
C LEU A 10 3.54 38.90 0.21
N ILE A 11 2.71 39.80 -0.33
CA ILE A 11 1.26 39.81 -0.06
C ILE A 11 0.59 38.55 -0.62
N LEU A 12 1.01 38.07 -1.79
CA LEU A 12 0.48 36.84 -2.39
C LEU A 12 0.80 35.61 -1.52
N ILE A 13 2.03 35.52 -1.01
CA ILE A 13 2.44 34.41 -0.13
C ILE A 13 1.64 34.43 1.17
N ILE A 14 1.45 35.61 1.77
CA ILE A 14 0.63 35.75 2.99
C ILE A 14 -0.83 35.36 2.72
N ALA A 15 -1.38 35.72 1.57
CA ALA A 15 -2.74 35.35 1.19
C ALA A 15 -2.91 33.83 1.02
N VAL A 16 -1.94 33.14 0.40
CA VAL A 16 -1.96 31.68 0.25
C VAL A 16 -1.92 31.00 1.63
N VAL A 17 -1.03 31.46 2.52
CA VAL A 17 -0.92 30.91 3.88
C VAL A 17 -2.21 31.13 4.69
N LEU A 18 -2.86 32.29 4.55
CA LEU A 18 -4.13 32.57 5.22
C LEU A 18 -5.29 31.71 4.68
N VAL A 19 -5.31 31.41 3.38
CA VAL A 19 -6.31 30.51 2.78
C VAL A 19 -6.11 29.08 3.26
N GLU A 20 -4.87 28.59 3.28
CA GLU A 20 -4.57 27.25 3.80
C GLU A 20 -4.89 27.13 5.30
N PHE A 21 -4.62 28.18 6.08
CA PHE A 21 -4.96 28.21 7.49
C PHE A 21 -6.49 28.25 7.74
N ASP A 22 -7.27 28.98 6.93
CA ASP A 22 -8.74 28.96 7.02
C ASP A 22 -9.33 27.60 6.60
N LEU A 23 -8.78 26.94 5.58
CA LEU A 23 -9.20 25.58 5.20
C LEU A 23 -8.92 24.57 6.33
N ALA A 24 -7.76 24.65 6.98
CA ALA A 24 -7.42 23.80 8.11
C ALA A 24 -8.36 24.02 9.33
N GLN A 25 -8.71 25.28 9.62
CA GLN A 25 -9.67 25.59 10.69
C GLN A 25 -11.11 25.13 10.39
N ARG A 26 -11.56 25.21 9.14
CA ARG A 26 -12.89 24.72 8.74
C ARG A 26 -13.01 23.21 8.88
N ASN A 27 -11.96 22.45 8.56
CA ASN A 27 -11.95 21.00 8.75
C ASN A 27 -11.99 20.61 10.23
N ALA A 28 -11.28 21.32 11.10
CA ALA A 28 -11.31 21.08 12.55
C ALA A 28 -12.70 21.36 13.18
N ARG A 29 -13.42 22.39 12.70
CA ARG A 29 -14.78 22.72 13.20
C ARG A 29 -15.85 21.71 12.77
N THR A 30 -15.68 21.03 11.65
CA THR A 30 -16.62 20.00 11.17
C THR A 30 -16.54 18.74 12.02
N ILE A 31 -15.33 18.37 12.47
CA ILE A 31 -15.09 17.22 13.37
C ILE A 31 -15.66 17.49 14.78
N ALA A 32 -15.54 18.72 15.29
CA ALA A 32 -16.06 19.09 16.60
C ALA A 32 -17.59 19.09 16.70
N LYS A 33 -18.32 19.24 15.59
CA LYS A 33 -19.80 19.22 15.57
C LYS A 33 -20.40 17.82 15.56
N GLN A 34 -19.67 16.79 15.12
CA GLN A 34 -20.18 15.40 15.12
C GLN A 34 -20.14 14.75 16.51
N ILE A 35 -19.31 15.23 17.43
CA ILE A 35 -19.19 14.67 18.79
C ILE A 35 -20.31 15.19 19.72
N LYS A 36 -20.96 16.32 19.39
CA LYS A 36 -21.90 17.00 20.31
C LYS A 36 -23.36 16.54 20.24
N ASN A 37 -23.74 15.72 19.24
CA ASN A 37 -25.14 15.33 19.00
C ASN A 37 -25.43 13.82 19.22
N GLY A 38 -24.59 13.10 19.96
CA GLY A 38 -24.82 11.70 20.30
C GLY A 38 -25.77 11.51 21.49
N THR A 39 -27.08 11.52 21.27
CA THR A 39 -28.08 10.99 22.21
C THR A 39 -28.31 9.50 21.88
N LEU A 40 -28.14 8.65 22.91
CA LEU A 40 -28.28 7.18 22.91
C LEU A 40 -29.71 6.69 22.54
N PRO A 41 -29.89 5.36 22.35
CA PRO A 41 -30.43 4.64 23.49
C PRO A 41 -29.70 3.35 23.85
N VAL A 42 -29.63 3.17 25.17
CA VAL A 42 -29.29 1.94 25.90
C VAL A 42 -30.29 0.84 25.56
N ALA A 43 -29.80 -0.35 25.23
CA ALA A 43 -30.55 -1.59 25.38
C ALA A 43 -29.70 -2.58 26.21
N LYS A 44 -30.32 -3.05 27.28
CA LYS A 44 -29.76 -3.91 28.33
C LYS A 44 -30.11 -5.38 28.03
N ASN A 45 -29.18 -6.27 28.37
CA ASN A 45 -29.31 -7.71 28.66
C ASN A 45 -29.27 -8.71 27.49
N SER A 46 -28.17 -9.47 27.40
CA SER A 46 -28.17 -10.90 27.75
C SER A 46 -26.73 -11.46 27.82
N SER A 47 -26.53 -12.34 28.79
CA SER A 47 -25.28 -12.91 29.29
C SER A 47 -24.64 -13.99 28.41
N VAL A 48 -23.30 -14.07 28.44
CA VAL A 48 -22.36 -15.24 28.46
C VAL A 48 -21.01 -14.81 27.81
N PRO A 49 -19.84 -15.28 28.31
CA PRO A 49 -18.63 -14.45 28.36
C PRO A 49 -17.69 -14.67 27.18
N THR A 50 -17.08 -13.61 26.64
CA THR A 50 -15.80 -13.75 25.92
C THR A 50 -15.00 -12.45 26.02
N SER A 51 -14.04 -12.45 26.93
CA SER A 51 -12.97 -11.46 27.02
C SER A 51 -12.09 -11.59 25.77
N ASN A 52 -12.24 -10.72 24.76
CA ASN A 52 -11.23 -10.45 23.72
C ASN A 52 -11.51 -9.22 22.84
N SER A 53 -12.74 -8.72 22.74
CA SER A 53 -13.09 -7.64 21.77
C SER A 53 -12.45 -6.27 22.02
N ASN A 54 -11.95 -5.98 23.23
CA ASN A 54 -11.34 -4.68 23.53
C ASN A 54 -9.89 -4.53 23.02
N LYS A 55 -9.20 -5.63 22.66
CA LYS A 55 -7.85 -5.55 22.09
C LYS A 55 -7.88 -5.31 20.58
N GLU A 56 -8.77 -5.98 19.85
CA GLU A 56 -8.89 -5.83 18.40
C GLU A 56 -9.38 -4.44 17.98
N LEU A 57 -10.32 -3.84 18.71
CA LEU A 57 -10.82 -2.50 18.38
C LEU A 57 -9.73 -1.42 18.52
N LYS A 58 -8.83 -1.57 19.50
CA LYS A 58 -7.71 -0.65 19.75
C LYS A 58 -6.57 -0.84 18.75
N SER A 59 -6.27 -2.07 18.31
CA SER A 59 -5.28 -2.29 17.26
C SER A 59 -5.75 -1.73 15.92
N SER A 60 -7.03 -1.94 15.58
CA SER A 60 -7.61 -1.43 14.33
C SER A 60 -7.64 0.10 14.22
N GLN A 61 -7.80 0.84 15.32
CA GLN A 61 -7.71 2.31 15.28
C GLN A 61 -6.26 2.81 15.17
N LYS A 62 -5.30 2.06 15.72
CA LYS A 62 -3.89 2.42 15.68
C LYS A 62 -3.32 2.32 14.27
N ILE A 63 -3.68 1.28 13.53
CA ILE A 63 -3.18 1.09 12.17
C ILE A 63 -3.69 2.15 11.19
N ASP A 64 -4.93 2.65 11.34
CA ASP A 64 -5.45 3.75 10.51
C ASP A 64 -4.64 5.03 10.67
N GLN A 65 -4.31 5.35 11.93
CA GLN A 65 -3.52 6.53 12.25
C GLN A 65 -2.08 6.38 11.75
N GLN A 66 -1.50 5.19 11.87
CA GLN A 66 -0.15 4.91 11.38
C GLN A 66 -0.08 4.94 9.84
N LEU A 67 -1.08 4.40 9.14
CA LEU A 67 -1.12 4.43 7.68
C LEU A 67 -1.21 5.86 7.14
N ALA A 68 -2.04 6.70 7.76
CA ALA A 68 -2.16 8.11 7.39
C ALA A 68 -0.88 8.92 7.66
N GLN A 69 -0.16 8.61 8.75
CA GLN A 69 1.12 9.25 9.07
C GLN A 69 2.23 8.83 8.13
N LEU A 70 2.34 7.53 7.84
CA LEU A 70 3.37 6.98 6.95
C LEU A 70 3.20 7.46 5.51
N ALA A 71 1.96 7.62 5.04
CA ALA A 71 1.68 8.17 3.71
C ALA A 71 2.10 9.66 3.57
N GLN A 72 2.28 10.39 4.67
CA GLN A 72 2.60 11.82 4.67
C GLN A 72 4.09 12.14 4.90
N ASN A 73 4.93 11.15 5.24
CA ASN A 73 6.33 11.36 5.64
C ASN A 73 7.33 11.12 4.49
N ASN A 74 8.52 11.74 4.56
CA ASN A 74 9.60 11.65 3.55
C ASN A 74 10.24 10.23 3.44
N LEU A 75 10.65 9.85 2.22
CA LEU A 75 10.97 8.49 1.75
C LEU A 75 12.05 7.69 2.52
N GLU A 76 13.08 8.32 3.11
CA GLU A 76 14.19 7.56 3.74
C GLU A 76 13.94 7.29 5.22
N GLN A 77 13.35 8.24 5.95
CA GLN A 77 12.91 8.01 7.34
C GLN A 77 11.69 7.08 7.40
N SER A 78 10.94 6.97 6.31
CA SER A 78 9.83 6.04 6.22
C SER A 78 10.27 4.59 6.18
N ASP A 79 11.44 4.24 5.65
CA ASP A 79 11.75 2.83 5.38
C ASP A 79 11.96 1.99 6.66
N ASP A 80 12.71 2.52 7.63
CA ASP A 80 12.86 1.90 8.95
C ASP A 80 11.52 1.89 9.73
N GLN A 81 10.71 2.94 9.58
CA GLN A 81 9.40 3.02 10.22
C GLN A 81 8.41 2.03 9.62
N ILE A 82 8.39 1.88 8.30
CA ILE A 82 7.57 0.89 7.59
C ILE A 82 8.02 -0.51 8.01
N GLN A 83 9.32 -0.77 8.13
CA GLN A 83 9.81 -2.05 8.60
C GLN A 83 9.41 -2.34 10.05
N ASP A 84 9.49 -1.36 10.95
CA ASP A 84 9.06 -1.51 12.34
C ASP A 84 7.56 -1.76 12.46
N VAL A 85 6.74 -1.00 11.72
CA VAL A 85 5.30 -1.21 11.67
C VAL A 85 4.97 -2.59 11.11
N ALA A 86 5.61 -2.98 10.00
CA ALA A 86 5.42 -4.29 9.38
C ALA A 86 5.73 -5.44 10.36
N LYS A 87 6.82 -5.37 11.13
CA LYS A 87 7.18 -6.41 12.12
C LYS A 87 6.14 -6.58 13.23
N ASN A 88 5.43 -5.50 13.57
CA ASN A 88 4.50 -5.46 14.70
C ASN A 88 3.02 -5.59 14.29
N LEU A 89 2.72 -5.94 13.03
CA LEU A 89 1.35 -6.15 12.57
C LEU A 89 0.71 -7.37 13.26
N SER A 90 -0.54 -7.20 13.70
CA SER A 90 -1.39 -8.31 14.11
C SER A 90 -2.17 -8.91 12.93
N ASN A 91 -2.75 -10.09 13.12
CA ASN A 91 -3.63 -10.70 12.11
C ASN A 91 -4.84 -9.82 11.76
N ALA A 92 -5.35 -9.06 12.74
CA ALA A 92 -6.44 -8.10 12.50
C ALA A 92 -5.98 -6.95 11.61
N ASP A 93 -4.73 -6.47 11.80
CA ASP A 93 -4.15 -5.42 10.98
C ASP A 93 -3.89 -5.93 9.55
N LEU A 94 -3.39 -7.16 9.39
CA LEU A 94 -3.23 -7.79 8.07
C LEU A 94 -4.54 -7.89 7.30
N LYS A 95 -5.63 -8.31 7.96
CA LYS A 95 -6.95 -8.37 7.34
C LYS A 95 -7.39 -6.99 6.85
N LYS A 96 -7.20 -5.96 7.67
CA LYS A 96 -7.56 -4.59 7.34
C LYS A 96 -6.72 -4.02 6.21
N LEU A 97 -5.40 -4.22 6.24
CA LEU A 97 -4.51 -3.83 5.14
C LEU A 97 -4.89 -4.56 3.85
N SER A 98 -5.36 -5.81 3.94
CA SER A 98 -5.86 -6.56 2.79
C SER A 98 -7.14 -5.97 2.20
N GLU A 99 -8.04 -5.48 3.07
CA GLU A 99 -9.22 -4.72 2.67
C GLU A 99 -8.80 -3.40 1.98
N VAL A 100 -7.87 -2.65 2.58
CA VAL A 100 -7.37 -1.37 2.04
C VAL A 100 -6.69 -1.55 0.68
N MET A 101 -5.73 -2.47 0.53
CA MET A 101 -5.02 -2.67 -0.75
C MET A 101 -5.97 -3.00 -1.91
N SER A 102 -7.15 -3.54 -1.58
CA SER A 102 -8.14 -4.00 -2.55
C SER A 102 -9.31 -3.03 -2.75
N ASP A 103 -9.42 -2.00 -1.92
CA ASP A 103 -10.47 -1.01 -2.02
C ASP A 103 -10.14 0.00 -3.12
N LYS A 104 -10.86 -0.07 -4.23
CA LYS A 104 -10.70 0.83 -5.38
C LYS A 104 -11.09 2.29 -5.07
N LYS A 105 -11.71 2.55 -3.93
CA LYS A 105 -12.07 3.90 -3.46
C LYS A 105 -11.07 4.45 -2.44
N ALA A 106 -10.16 3.62 -1.93
CA ALA A 106 -9.10 4.06 -1.05
C ALA A 106 -8.08 4.91 -1.81
N ASP A 107 -7.37 5.74 -1.06
CA ASP A 107 -6.30 6.59 -1.56
C ASP A 107 -5.14 5.74 -2.13
N GLU A 108 -4.54 6.19 -3.24
CA GLU A 108 -3.52 5.40 -3.97
C GLU A 108 -2.27 5.15 -3.13
N ASP A 109 -1.86 6.13 -2.32
CA ASP A 109 -0.70 6.01 -1.43
C ASP A 109 -1.00 5.05 -0.28
N GLN A 110 -2.22 5.09 0.28
CA GLN A 110 -2.66 4.13 1.29
C GLN A 110 -2.66 2.69 0.77
N ARG A 111 -3.11 2.48 -0.47
CA ARG A 111 -3.10 1.16 -1.11
C ARG A 111 -1.68 0.66 -1.34
N THR A 112 -0.81 1.52 -1.85
CA THR A 112 0.61 1.22 -2.09
C THR A 112 1.31 0.85 -0.78
N LEU A 113 1.09 1.64 0.27
CA LEU A 113 1.64 1.38 1.59
C LEU A 113 1.08 0.10 2.21
N ALA A 114 -0.19 -0.23 1.99
CA ALA A 114 -0.77 -1.48 2.46
C ALA A 114 -0.10 -2.70 1.80
N VAL A 115 0.15 -2.66 0.48
CA VAL A 115 0.92 -3.70 -0.22
C VAL A 115 2.33 -3.81 0.35
N GLU A 116 3.00 -2.68 0.60
CA GLU A 116 4.36 -2.64 1.14
C GLU A 116 4.45 -3.25 2.56
N LEU A 117 3.55 -2.86 3.46
CA LEU A 117 3.51 -3.35 4.84
C LEU A 117 3.24 -4.85 4.90
N ILE A 118 2.30 -5.35 4.08
CA ILE A 118 2.01 -6.79 4.00
C ILE A 118 3.24 -7.54 3.47
N SER A 119 3.91 -6.98 2.45
CA SER A 119 5.12 -7.57 1.84
C SER A 119 6.28 -7.68 2.82
N ARG A 120 6.50 -6.66 3.66
CA ARG A 120 7.58 -6.63 4.67
C ARG A 120 7.30 -7.46 5.92
N HIS A 121 6.03 -7.79 6.21
CA HIS A 121 5.69 -8.60 7.39
C HIS A 121 6.14 -10.07 7.27
N GLN A 122 6.26 -10.60 6.03
CA GLN A 122 6.92 -11.88 5.73
C GLN A 122 6.40 -13.10 6.53
N THR A 123 5.09 -13.15 6.82
CA THR A 123 4.43 -14.36 7.36
C THR A 123 3.65 -15.12 6.29
N VAL A 124 3.33 -16.39 6.57
CA VAL A 124 2.49 -17.22 5.68
C VAL A 124 1.14 -16.56 5.40
N GLU A 125 0.58 -15.85 6.38
CA GLU A 125 -0.68 -15.14 6.17
C GLU A 125 -0.51 -13.94 5.23
N SER A 126 0.53 -13.13 5.40
CA SER A 126 0.87 -12.07 4.43
C SER A 126 1.01 -12.59 3.02
N LEU A 127 1.73 -13.71 2.85
CA LEU A 127 1.94 -14.34 1.55
C LEU A 127 0.60 -14.69 0.88
N LYS A 128 -0.31 -15.34 1.62
CA LYS A 128 -1.66 -15.67 1.12
C LYS A 128 -2.48 -14.43 0.75
N GLN A 129 -2.36 -13.34 1.51
CA GLN A 129 -3.04 -12.08 1.20
C GLN A 129 -2.51 -11.49 -0.12
N LEU A 130 -1.19 -11.51 -0.36
CA LEU A 130 -0.58 -11.06 -1.61
C LEU A 130 -0.99 -11.93 -2.81
N GLU A 131 -0.94 -13.26 -2.68
CA GLU A 131 -1.40 -14.19 -3.72
C GLU A 131 -2.87 -13.92 -4.08
N SER A 132 -3.72 -13.81 -3.06
CA SER A 132 -5.14 -13.52 -3.23
C SER A 132 -5.36 -12.19 -3.93
N PHE A 133 -4.54 -11.18 -3.64
CA PHE A 133 -4.62 -9.86 -4.28
C PHE A 133 -4.22 -9.91 -5.75
N VAL A 134 -3.11 -10.58 -6.09
CA VAL A 134 -2.64 -10.74 -7.48
C VAL A 134 -3.69 -11.43 -8.35
N LEU A 135 -4.39 -12.43 -7.81
CA LEU A 135 -5.43 -13.19 -8.50
C LEU A 135 -6.75 -12.43 -8.71
N ARG A 136 -6.98 -11.28 -8.06
CA ARG A 136 -8.25 -10.54 -8.21
C ARG A 136 -8.42 -10.00 -9.64
N PRO A 137 -9.58 -10.12 -10.28
CA PRO A 137 -9.76 -9.57 -11.62
C PRO A 137 -9.69 -8.04 -11.62
N VAL A 138 -8.99 -7.48 -12.61
CA VAL A 138 -8.97 -6.02 -12.84
C VAL A 138 -10.24 -5.62 -13.59
N THR A 139 -11.28 -5.22 -12.84
CA THR A 139 -12.61 -4.92 -13.39
C THR A 139 -12.86 -3.44 -13.74
N SER A 140 -11.86 -2.56 -13.63
CA SER A 140 -12.05 -1.13 -13.93
C SER A 140 -12.12 -0.87 -15.44
N SER A 141 -13.05 -0.04 -15.90
CA SER A 141 -13.10 0.46 -17.27
C SER A 141 -12.18 1.66 -17.49
N GLU A 142 -11.78 2.36 -16.43
CA GLU A 142 -10.87 3.50 -16.51
C GLU A 142 -9.41 3.05 -16.66
N ASN A 143 -8.70 3.57 -17.66
CA ASN A 143 -7.34 3.15 -17.99
C ASN A 143 -6.35 3.40 -16.84
N ASN A 144 -6.38 4.59 -16.22
CA ASN A 144 -5.48 4.95 -15.13
C ASN A 144 -5.65 4.01 -13.92
N LYS A 145 -6.90 3.70 -13.56
CA LYS A 145 -7.19 2.73 -12.50
C LYS A 145 -6.70 1.34 -12.84
N ARG A 146 -6.82 0.90 -14.11
CA ARG A 146 -6.26 -0.40 -14.53
C ARG A 146 -4.75 -0.43 -14.39
N GLN A 147 -4.06 0.63 -14.82
CA GLN A 147 -2.61 0.74 -14.70
C GLN A 147 -2.16 0.72 -13.23
N LEU A 148 -2.84 1.44 -12.35
CA LEU A 148 -2.58 1.40 -10.91
C LEU A 148 -2.74 -0.03 -10.35
N GLU A 149 -3.83 -0.74 -10.68
CA GLU A 149 -4.01 -2.13 -10.26
C GLU A 149 -2.86 -3.02 -10.73
N SER A 150 -2.41 -2.86 -11.97
CA SER A 150 -1.27 -3.60 -12.52
C SER A 150 0.02 -3.31 -11.75
N VAL A 151 0.28 -2.04 -11.40
CA VAL A 151 1.45 -1.64 -10.61
C VAL A 151 1.40 -2.23 -9.20
N LEU A 152 0.28 -2.10 -8.49
CA LEU A 152 0.13 -2.64 -7.13
C LEU A 152 0.30 -4.17 -7.11
N LYS A 153 -0.21 -4.87 -8.12
CA LYS A 153 -0.02 -6.32 -8.25
C LYS A 153 1.42 -6.71 -8.57
N ALA A 154 2.12 -5.93 -9.39
CA ALA A 154 3.54 -6.13 -9.64
C ALA A 154 4.35 -5.98 -8.35
N GLN A 155 4.05 -4.96 -7.54
CA GLN A 155 4.66 -4.79 -6.21
C GLN A 155 4.33 -5.97 -5.28
N ALA A 156 3.09 -6.47 -5.30
CA ALA A 156 2.74 -7.68 -4.53
C ALA A 156 3.52 -8.92 -4.99
N ILE A 157 3.77 -9.09 -6.30
CA ILE A 157 4.62 -10.15 -6.86
C ILE A 157 6.07 -10.02 -6.35
N GLU A 158 6.58 -8.80 -6.22
CA GLU A 158 7.90 -8.54 -5.63
C GLU A 158 7.93 -8.87 -4.14
N GLY A 159 6.86 -8.52 -3.40
CA GLY A 159 6.69 -8.91 -2.00
C GLY A 159 6.69 -10.43 -1.80
N ILE A 160 6.01 -11.16 -2.68
CA ILE A 160 6.05 -12.63 -2.71
C ILE A 160 7.48 -13.13 -2.97
N ALA A 161 8.18 -12.53 -3.92
CA ALA A 161 9.56 -12.90 -4.25
C ALA A 161 10.55 -12.59 -3.12
N ALA A 162 10.27 -11.58 -2.30
CA ALA A 162 11.06 -11.22 -1.13
C ALA A 162 10.78 -12.11 0.10
N TYR A 163 9.89 -13.10 0.00
CA TYR A 163 9.56 -13.98 1.12
C TYR A 163 10.80 -14.81 1.56
N PRO A 164 11.08 -14.95 2.88
CA PRO A 164 12.36 -15.50 3.35
C PRO A 164 12.65 -16.93 2.90
N GLN A 165 11.62 -17.77 2.80
CA GLN A 165 11.73 -19.14 2.33
C GLN A 165 11.59 -19.17 0.80
N LYS A 166 12.73 -19.27 0.11
CA LYS A 166 12.81 -19.21 -1.37
C LYS A 166 11.96 -20.28 -2.08
N ASP A 167 11.91 -21.49 -1.54
CA ASP A 167 11.11 -22.60 -2.05
C ASP A 167 9.61 -22.29 -2.00
N ILE A 168 9.15 -21.69 -0.89
CA ILE A 168 7.77 -21.22 -0.74
C ILE A 168 7.49 -20.07 -1.72
N ALA A 169 8.39 -19.10 -1.85
CA ALA A 169 8.25 -17.99 -2.81
C ALA A 169 8.15 -18.50 -4.26
N ILE A 170 9.02 -19.43 -4.66
CA ILE A 170 9.00 -20.06 -5.99
C ILE A 170 7.68 -20.82 -6.20
N SER A 171 7.24 -21.60 -5.22
CA SER A 171 5.97 -22.34 -5.30
C SER A 171 4.79 -21.40 -5.49
N SER A 172 4.76 -20.29 -4.75
CA SER A 172 3.73 -19.25 -4.81
C SER A 172 3.68 -18.64 -6.21
N LEU A 173 4.82 -18.16 -6.72
CA LEU A 173 4.93 -17.56 -8.06
C LEU A 173 4.59 -18.54 -9.18
N THR A 174 5.01 -19.81 -9.05
CA THR A 174 4.68 -20.87 -10.02
C THR A 174 3.18 -21.12 -10.08
N SER A 175 2.48 -21.05 -8.95
CA SER A 175 1.02 -21.21 -8.91
C SER A 175 0.27 -20.03 -9.56
N LEU A 176 0.87 -18.84 -9.56
CA LEU A 176 0.27 -17.62 -10.14
C LEU A 176 0.45 -17.53 -11.66
N ASP A 177 1.58 -17.97 -12.21
CA ASP A 177 1.93 -17.85 -13.64
C ASP A 177 0.84 -18.37 -14.62
N PRO A 178 0.20 -19.54 -14.41
CA PRO A 178 -0.82 -20.01 -15.34
C PRO A 178 -2.15 -19.25 -15.22
N VAL A 179 -2.42 -18.61 -14.08
CA VAL A 179 -3.71 -17.96 -13.79
C VAL A 179 -3.72 -16.49 -14.18
N VAL A 180 -2.58 -15.80 -13.99
CA VAL A 180 -2.44 -14.38 -14.34
C VAL A 180 -2.41 -14.23 -15.85
N SER A 181 -3.41 -13.58 -16.44
CA SER A 181 -3.50 -13.41 -17.90
C SER A 181 -2.72 -12.21 -18.45
N GLU A 182 -2.42 -11.23 -17.60
CA GLU A 182 -1.82 -9.97 -18.01
C GLU A 182 -0.34 -10.12 -18.34
N ALA A 183 0.06 -9.71 -19.55
CA ALA A 183 1.43 -9.91 -20.05
C ALA A 183 2.50 -9.24 -19.17
N PHE A 184 2.23 -8.02 -18.69
CA PHE A 184 3.12 -7.29 -17.79
C PHE A 184 3.34 -8.05 -16.47
N LEU A 185 2.27 -8.55 -15.85
CA LEU A 185 2.36 -9.32 -14.61
C LEU A 185 3.04 -10.68 -14.81
N LYS A 186 2.79 -11.35 -15.95
CA LYS A 186 3.51 -12.58 -16.31
C LYS A 186 5.02 -12.35 -16.44
N ASP A 187 5.43 -11.27 -17.11
CA ASP A 187 6.85 -10.90 -17.19
C ASP A 187 7.43 -10.67 -15.79
N ARG A 188 6.71 -9.95 -14.92
CA ARG A 188 7.16 -9.73 -13.54
C ARG A 188 7.32 -11.03 -12.75
N ILE A 189 6.37 -11.96 -12.85
CA ILE A 189 6.45 -13.29 -12.22
C ILE A 189 7.69 -14.05 -12.71
N LYS A 190 7.93 -14.09 -14.03
CA LYS A 190 9.08 -14.77 -14.61
C LYS A 190 10.41 -14.18 -14.16
N ARG A 191 10.53 -12.85 -14.13
CA ARG A 191 11.73 -12.16 -13.63
C ARG A 191 11.96 -12.48 -12.15
N SER A 192 10.92 -12.41 -11.32
CA SER A 192 11.01 -12.76 -9.90
C SER A 192 11.48 -14.20 -9.69
N MET A 193 10.94 -15.16 -10.45
CA MET A 193 11.38 -16.56 -10.40
C MET A 193 12.84 -16.73 -10.86
N ALA A 194 13.24 -16.06 -11.95
CA ALA A 194 14.62 -16.10 -12.44
C ALA A 194 15.60 -15.55 -11.40
N THR A 195 15.25 -14.46 -10.71
CA THR A 195 16.02 -13.90 -9.60
C THR A 195 16.18 -14.90 -8.46
N LEU A 196 15.09 -15.54 -8.04
CA LEU A 196 15.12 -16.53 -6.96
C LEU A 196 15.95 -17.76 -7.31
N GLN A 197 15.99 -18.14 -8.59
CA GLN A 197 16.75 -19.28 -9.11
C GLN A 197 18.20 -18.93 -9.49
N ASN A 198 18.67 -17.70 -9.21
CA ASN A 198 19.97 -17.17 -9.62
C ASN A 198 20.23 -17.28 -11.14
N GLN A 199 19.18 -17.17 -11.96
CA GLN A 199 19.26 -17.23 -13.43
C GLN A 199 19.41 -15.84 -14.08
N VAL A 200 19.49 -14.76 -13.28
CA VAL A 200 19.62 -13.37 -13.77
C VAL A 200 20.86 -13.20 -14.65
N GLU A 201 21.99 -13.80 -14.26
CA GLU A 201 23.25 -13.71 -15.02
C GLU A 201 23.16 -14.34 -16.42
N LYS A 202 22.27 -15.32 -16.64
CA LYS A 202 22.07 -15.92 -17.97
C LYS A 202 21.20 -15.04 -18.87
N THR A 203 20.31 -14.23 -18.28
CA THR A 203 19.33 -13.44 -19.03
C THR A 203 19.96 -12.15 -19.57
N GLU A 204 20.75 -11.46 -18.74
CA GLU A 204 21.49 -10.25 -19.17
C GLU A 204 22.57 -10.56 -20.22
N LYS A 205 23.23 -11.73 -20.12
CA LYS A 205 24.19 -12.18 -21.14
C LYS A 205 23.52 -12.44 -22.49
N SER A 206 22.34 -13.07 -22.48
CA SER A 206 21.57 -13.37 -23.69
C SER A 206 21.08 -12.11 -24.40
N ASP A 207 20.59 -11.13 -23.64
CA ASP A 207 20.14 -9.85 -24.19
C ASP A 207 21.34 -9.02 -24.70
N GLY A 208 22.47 -9.03 -23.97
CA GLY A 208 23.72 -8.40 -24.40
C GLY A 208 24.27 -8.97 -25.71
N ASP A 209 24.24 -10.30 -25.87
CA ASP A 209 24.68 -10.97 -27.09
C ASP A 209 23.74 -10.70 -28.28
N ALA A 210 22.43 -10.60 -28.04
CA ALA A 210 21.44 -10.26 -29.06
C ALA A 210 21.61 -8.82 -29.57
N LEU A 211 21.86 -7.87 -28.66
CA LEU A 211 22.14 -6.48 -29.00
C LEU A 211 23.46 -6.33 -29.75
N ARG A 212 24.50 -7.09 -29.37
CA ARG A 212 25.79 -7.07 -30.05
C ARG A 212 25.70 -7.56 -31.50
N LYS A 213 24.90 -8.59 -31.75
CA LYS A 213 24.65 -9.14 -33.10
C LYS A 213 23.84 -8.22 -34.03
N LEU A 214 23.19 -7.19 -33.48
CA LEU A 214 22.47 -6.16 -34.24
C LEU A 214 23.38 -4.99 -34.64
N VAL A 215 24.53 -4.83 -33.99
CA VAL A 215 25.48 -3.73 -34.18
C VAL A 215 26.68 -4.16 -35.06
N GLU A 216 26.95 -5.46 -35.17
CA GLU A 216 27.88 -6.06 -36.15
C GLU A 216 27.19 -6.34 -37.49
#